data_AF-A0A7C3CQ18-F1
#
_entry.id   AF-A0A7C3CQ18-F1
#
_cell.length_a   1.000
_cell.length_b   1.000
_cell.length_c   1.000
_cell.angle_alpha   90.00
_cell.angle_beta   90.00
_cell.angle_gamma   90.00
#
_symmetry.space_group_name_H-M   'P 1'
#
loop_
_entity.id
_entity.type
_entity.pdbx_description
1 polymer ?
#
loop_
_entity_poly.entity_id
_entity_poly.type
_entity_poly.pdbx_seq_one_letter_code
_entity_poly.pdbx_strand_id
1 'polypeptide(L)'
;MAELSRLGREQTETSKELASIVANNVRIFFYREDKELNYDSAVDKFMVNALIFAAEMERELASERGREKSEQKFNRGEVTGGRVYGYNNVWNFKDGAKKVAEVGAIKPTDVKHAEYEINEDHKTVILAIHKMYNDNHGMKAIAKTLNQDEKHKALNKKYFNGLRFNSPAYGTKKGINYWSPSTIRKILTNERYTGKIPWGQYRKGYKGGTKTRIKQAEVQYLAKPELRIIPQALWDKTQKRLTECQKKYIRSTDGKLWGNPGIRSNYLLTSLAKCSICGSNISVLGGKDKNSRKYGCSHHHNRGTEICANNHRASVPTMDERVITAIDEQVLNPEIVSYAVDLALHKLAERRKAEPKRPAIIERAKKAK
;
A
#
# COMPACT_ATOMS: atom_id res chain seq x y z
N MET A 1 27.71 14.89 -6.57
CA MET A 1 26.22 14.90 -6.46
C MET A 1 25.67 16.18 -7.06
N ALA A 2 24.35 16.30 -7.27
CA ALA A 2 23.77 17.55 -7.81
C ALA A 2 23.78 18.68 -6.77
N GLU A 3 23.29 18.38 -5.57
CA GLU A 3 23.06 19.28 -4.43
C GLU A 3 23.10 18.45 -3.14
N LEU A 4 23.29 19.09 -1.98
CA LEU A 4 23.27 18.45 -0.66
C LEU A 4 21.92 17.75 -0.35
N SER A 5 20.83 18.26 -0.93
CA SER A 5 19.46 17.71 -0.86
C SER A 5 19.32 16.25 -1.36
N ARG A 6 20.35 15.70 -2.00
CA ARG A 6 20.40 14.33 -2.54
C ARG A 6 21.02 13.30 -1.59
N LEU A 7 21.78 13.76 -0.59
CA LEU A 7 22.54 12.88 0.29
C LEU A 7 21.65 12.27 1.38
N GLY A 8 20.80 13.09 2.01
CA GLY A 8 19.81 12.62 2.99
C GLY A 8 18.59 13.54 3.09
N ARG A 9 17.58 13.10 3.86
CA ARG A 9 16.23 13.73 3.92
C ARG A 9 15.75 14.10 5.32
N GLU A 10 16.51 13.73 6.34
CA GLU A 10 16.29 14.09 7.74
C GLU A 10 17.63 14.60 8.27
N GLN A 11 17.64 15.76 8.92
CA GLN A 11 18.86 16.39 9.42
C GLN A 11 19.74 15.41 10.23
N THR A 12 19.18 14.76 11.24
CA THR A 12 19.91 13.88 12.17
C THR A 12 20.56 12.65 11.53
N GLU A 13 19.91 12.05 10.54
CA GLU A 13 20.49 10.92 9.78
C GLU A 13 21.56 11.43 8.81
N THR A 14 21.27 12.50 8.06
CA THR A 14 22.17 13.07 7.04
C THR A 14 23.51 13.54 7.64
N SER A 15 23.48 14.22 8.79
CA SER A 15 24.69 14.69 9.48
C SER A 15 25.57 13.55 10.00
N LYS A 16 24.97 12.41 10.38
CA LYS A 16 25.70 11.20 10.79
C LYS A 16 26.34 10.50 9.59
N GLU A 17 25.61 10.40 8.48
CA GLU A 17 26.14 9.81 7.25
C GLU A 17 27.31 10.66 6.70
N LEU A 18 27.18 11.98 6.67
CA LEU A 18 28.26 12.90 6.29
C LEU A 18 29.51 12.73 7.17
N ALA A 19 29.34 12.71 8.50
CA ALA A 19 30.45 12.47 9.42
C ALA A 19 31.14 11.11 9.16
N SER A 20 30.38 10.08 8.80
CA SER A 20 30.91 8.77 8.42
C SER A 20 31.66 8.81 7.09
N ILE A 21 31.13 9.48 6.06
CA ILE A 21 31.75 9.58 4.73
C ILE A 21 33.10 10.31 4.83
N VAL A 22 33.13 11.45 5.53
CA VAL A 22 34.35 12.27 5.73
C VAL A 22 35.38 11.51 6.57
N ALA A 23 34.96 10.77 7.61
CA ALA A 23 35.85 9.92 8.41
C ALA A 23 36.49 8.76 7.63
N ASN A 24 36.02 8.46 6.41
CA ASN A 24 36.62 7.49 5.48
C ASN A 24 37.44 8.18 4.36
N ASN A 25 37.83 9.45 4.53
CA ASN A 25 38.58 10.27 3.56
C ASN A 25 37.90 10.40 2.18
N VAL A 26 36.57 10.32 2.13
CA VAL A 26 35.80 10.47 0.88
C VAL A 26 35.39 11.94 0.69
N ARG A 27 35.92 12.56 -0.36
CA ARG A 27 35.60 13.93 -0.78
C ARG A 27 34.25 14.00 -1.51
N ILE A 28 33.45 15.02 -1.24
CA ILE A 28 32.10 15.19 -1.82
C ILE A 28 32.04 16.47 -2.64
N PHE A 29 31.73 16.36 -3.94
CA PHE A 29 31.59 17.50 -4.85
C PHE A 29 30.14 17.70 -5.31
N PHE A 30 29.69 18.96 -5.41
CA PHE A 30 28.43 19.36 -6.02
C PHE A 30 28.65 19.90 -7.43
N TYR A 31 28.28 19.12 -8.45
CA TYR A 31 28.57 19.45 -9.85
C TYR A 31 27.73 20.63 -10.39
N ARG A 32 26.64 21.01 -9.72
CA ARG A 32 25.85 22.20 -10.10
C ARG A 32 26.43 23.50 -9.56
N GLU A 33 27.21 23.43 -8.49
CA GLU A 33 27.79 24.57 -7.77
C GLU A 33 29.32 24.64 -7.95
N ASP A 34 29.89 23.67 -8.68
CA ASP A 34 31.32 23.36 -8.82
C ASP A 34 32.12 23.48 -7.52
N LYS A 35 31.55 22.93 -6.45
CA LYS A 35 32.00 23.15 -5.08
C LYS A 35 32.24 21.86 -4.31
N GLU A 36 33.35 21.81 -3.59
CA GLU A 36 33.61 20.77 -2.59
C GLU A 36 32.88 21.06 -1.28
N LEU A 37 32.28 20.03 -0.70
CA LEU A 37 31.70 20.07 0.64
C LEU A 37 32.80 19.79 1.67
N ASN A 38 33.42 20.85 2.16
CA ASN A 38 34.28 20.77 3.34
C ASN A 38 33.42 20.42 4.58
N TYR A 39 33.97 19.61 5.47
CA TYR A 39 33.29 19.18 6.71
C TYR A 39 34.30 18.97 7.85
N ASP A 40 35.39 19.73 7.84
CA ASP A 40 36.54 19.52 8.74
C ASP A 40 36.46 20.42 9.97
N SER A 41 36.24 21.72 9.76
CA SER A 41 36.12 22.70 10.86
C SER A 41 34.74 22.67 11.52
N ALA A 42 34.63 23.28 12.70
CA ALA A 42 33.34 23.47 13.38
C ALA A 42 32.40 24.39 12.57
N VAL A 43 32.95 25.37 11.85
CA VAL A 43 32.19 26.30 10.99
C VAL A 43 31.63 25.55 9.78
N ASP A 44 32.43 24.72 9.11
CA ASP A 44 31.97 23.90 7.98
C ASP A 44 30.83 22.98 8.40
N LYS A 45 30.99 22.27 9.53
CA LYS A 45 29.97 21.38 10.09
C LYS A 45 28.67 22.13 10.40
N PHE A 46 28.77 23.34 10.96
CA PHE A 46 27.61 24.20 11.19
C PHE A 46 26.92 24.62 9.88
N MET A 47 27.68 25.12 8.90
CA MET A 47 27.14 25.58 7.61
C MET A 47 26.47 24.45 6.83
N VAL A 48 27.05 23.25 6.83
CA VAL A 48 26.46 22.06 6.20
C VAL A 48 25.17 21.66 6.92
N ASN A 49 25.13 21.68 8.25
CA ASN A 49 23.92 21.39 9.02
C ASN A 49 22.82 22.46 8.82
N ALA A 50 23.19 23.74 8.63
CA ALA A 50 22.28 24.83 8.31
C ALA A 50 21.68 24.68 6.91
N LEU A 51 22.47 24.26 5.92
CA LEU A 51 21.97 23.94 4.57
C LEU A 51 21.01 22.74 4.57
N ILE A 52 21.29 21.69 5.37
CA ILE A 52 20.37 20.55 5.52
C ILE A 52 19.06 20.99 6.18
N PHE A 53 19.14 21.82 7.23
CA PHE A 53 17.98 22.41 7.89
C PHE A 53 17.14 23.26 6.92
N ALA A 54 17.75 24.17 6.17
CA ALA A 54 17.04 24.99 5.18
C ALA A 54 16.35 24.12 4.11
N ALA A 55 17.03 23.07 3.63
CA ALA A 55 16.45 22.10 2.71
C ALA A 55 15.34 21.23 3.34
N GLU A 56 15.30 21.09 4.67
CA GLU A 56 14.19 20.44 5.39
C GLU A 56 13.01 21.37 5.54
N MET A 57 13.24 22.60 6.00
CA MET A 57 12.24 23.66 6.14
C MET A 57 11.51 23.97 4.82
N GLU A 58 12.23 24.11 3.70
CA GLU A 58 11.60 24.29 2.38
C GLU A 58 10.73 23.09 1.96
N ARG A 59 11.08 21.85 2.36
CA ARG A 59 10.24 20.67 2.09
C ARG A 59 8.96 20.67 2.94
N GLU A 60 9.04 21.16 4.17
CA GLU A 60 7.87 21.32 5.04
C GLU A 60 6.94 22.41 4.49
N LEU A 61 7.47 23.62 4.23
CA LEU A 61 6.73 24.72 3.60
C LEU A 61 6.11 24.33 2.26
N ALA A 62 6.82 23.59 1.40
CA ALA A 62 6.26 23.08 0.14
C ALA A 62 5.14 22.04 0.36
N SER A 63 5.21 21.25 1.44
CA SER A 63 4.16 20.31 1.83
C SER A 63 2.93 21.03 2.40
N GLU A 64 3.13 22.11 3.16
CA GLU A 64 2.08 22.96 3.72
C GLU A 64 1.34 23.74 2.64
N ARG A 65 2.06 24.52 1.81
CA ARG A 65 1.50 25.21 0.62
C ARG A 65 0.73 24.23 -0.29
N GLY A 66 1.24 22.99 -0.43
CA GLY A 66 0.58 21.91 -1.17
C GLY A 66 -0.71 21.38 -0.50
N ARG A 67 -0.76 21.36 0.84
CA ARG A 67 -1.96 21.02 1.63
C ARG A 67 -2.99 22.14 1.56
N GLU A 68 -2.61 23.39 1.81
CA GLU A 68 -3.46 24.58 1.72
C GLU A 68 -4.13 24.68 0.35
N LYS A 69 -3.35 24.56 -0.74
CA LYS A 69 -3.90 24.55 -2.11
C LYS A 69 -4.86 23.38 -2.35
N SER A 70 -4.73 22.28 -1.62
CA SER A 70 -5.65 21.14 -1.68
C SER A 70 -6.88 21.33 -0.80
N GLU A 71 -6.78 22.10 0.28
CA GLU A 71 -7.88 22.51 1.18
C GLU A 71 -8.75 23.59 0.51
N GLN A 72 -8.14 24.58 -0.13
CA GLN A 72 -8.86 25.57 -0.95
C GLN A 72 -9.68 24.90 -2.07
N LYS A 73 -9.13 23.87 -2.72
CA LYS A 73 -9.87 23.04 -3.69
C LYS A 73 -11.02 22.28 -3.03
N PHE A 74 -10.78 21.70 -1.85
CA PHE A 74 -11.81 21.00 -1.08
C PHE A 74 -12.98 21.94 -0.76
N ASN A 75 -12.70 23.14 -0.26
CA ASN A 75 -13.73 24.13 0.11
C ASN A 75 -14.55 24.61 -1.11
N ARG A 76 -13.97 24.60 -2.32
CA ARG A 76 -14.71 24.86 -3.58
C ARG A 76 -15.42 23.63 -4.17
N GLY A 77 -15.29 22.45 -3.54
CA GLY A 77 -15.86 21.19 -4.05
C GLY A 77 -15.12 20.57 -5.24
N GLU A 78 -13.92 21.06 -5.54
CA GLU A 78 -13.09 20.61 -6.65
C GLU A 78 -12.39 19.27 -6.36
N VAL A 79 -11.84 18.65 -7.41
CA VAL A 79 -11.04 17.43 -7.31
C VAL A 79 -9.72 17.71 -6.58
N THR A 80 -9.62 17.18 -5.37
CA THR A 80 -8.45 17.33 -4.48
C THR A 80 -7.40 16.23 -4.61
N GLY A 81 -7.67 15.18 -5.39
CA GLY A 81 -6.81 14.00 -5.45
C GLY A 81 -7.00 13.16 -6.71
N GLY A 82 -6.63 11.87 -6.61
CA GLY A 82 -6.75 10.92 -7.72
C GLY A 82 -8.20 10.53 -8.05
N ARG A 83 -8.35 9.74 -9.13
CA ARG A 83 -9.63 9.16 -9.59
C ARG A 83 -10.34 8.41 -8.45
N VAL A 84 -11.67 8.52 -8.41
CA VAL A 84 -12.54 7.75 -7.52
C VAL A 84 -13.57 7.02 -8.38
N TYR A 85 -13.64 5.69 -8.29
CA TYR A 85 -14.65 4.91 -9.00
C TYR A 85 -16.05 5.40 -8.63
N GLY A 86 -16.97 5.46 -9.60
CA GLY A 86 -18.24 6.19 -9.45
C GLY A 86 -18.23 7.60 -10.02
N TYR A 87 -17.06 8.24 -10.14
CA TYR A 87 -16.94 9.62 -10.60
C TYR A 87 -15.95 9.77 -11.75
N ASN A 88 -16.34 10.58 -12.74
CA ASN A 88 -15.45 11.19 -13.70
C ASN A 88 -14.78 12.41 -13.03
N ASN A 89 -13.54 12.70 -13.41
CA ASN A 89 -12.93 14.00 -13.14
C ASN A 89 -13.11 14.83 -14.42
N VAL A 90 -13.89 15.91 -14.39
CA VAL A 90 -14.05 16.81 -15.53
C VAL A 90 -13.03 17.93 -15.42
N TRP A 91 -12.22 18.13 -16.44
CA TRP A 91 -11.27 19.22 -16.56
C TRP A 91 -11.95 20.44 -17.15
N ASN A 92 -11.93 21.55 -16.39
CA ASN A 92 -12.41 22.85 -16.84
C ASN A 92 -11.20 23.70 -17.26
N PHE A 93 -11.13 24.05 -18.53
CA PHE A 93 -10.04 24.80 -19.15
C PHE A 93 -10.22 26.31 -18.97
N LYS A 94 -9.16 27.09 -19.20
CA LYS A 94 -9.19 28.56 -19.05
C LYS A 94 -10.05 29.27 -20.09
N ASP A 95 -10.19 28.68 -21.27
CA ASP A 95 -11.05 29.10 -22.39
C ASP A 95 -12.55 28.78 -22.18
N GLY A 96 -12.89 28.05 -21.09
CA GLY A 96 -14.24 27.59 -20.79
C GLY A 96 -14.56 26.18 -21.30
N ALA A 97 -13.67 25.54 -22.06
CA ALA A 97 -13.89 24.16 -22.52
C ALA A 97 -13.94 23.17 -21.35
N LYS A 98 -14.71 22.09 -21.53
CA LYS A 98 -14.82 20.98 -20.57
C LYS A 98 -14.45 19.67 -21.24
N LYS A 99 -13.57 18.88 -20.61
CA LYS A 99 -13.23 17.53 -21.07
C LYS A 99 -13.17 16.54 -19.91
N VAL A 100 -13.78 15.36 -20.07
CA VAL A 100 -13.61 14.25 -19.11
C VAL A 100 -12.16 13.77 -19.13
N ALA A 101 -11.54 13.67 -17.96
CA ALA A 101 -10.16 13.20 -17.81
C ALA A 101 -10.03 11.72 -18.18
N GLU A 102 -9.35 11.46 -19.28
CA GLU A 102 -9.05 10.12 -19.76
C GLU A 102 -8.21 9.32 -18.76
N VAL A 103 -8.33 7.99 -18.85
CA VAL A 103 -7.73 7.08 -17.89
C VAL A 103 -6.20 7.04 -18.06
N GLY A 104 -5.49 7.59 -17.08
CA GLY A 104 -4.03 7.64 -17.08
C GLY A 104 -3.43 8.92 -17.67
N ALA A 105 -4.28 9.78 -18.25
CA ALA A 105 -3.84 11.06 -18.80
C ALA A 105 -3.26 11.99 -17.72
N ILE A 106 -2.20 12.71 -18.08
CA ILE A 106 -1.59 13.75 -17.25
C ILE A 106 -2.46 15.01 -17.39
N LYS A 107 -2.79 15.66 -16.27
CA LYS A 107 -3.58 16.90 -16.27
C LYS A 107 -2.81 18.01 -17.01
N PRO A 108 -3.35 18.60 -18.10
CA PRO A 108 -2.73 19.73 -18.80
C PRO A 108 -2.63 21.00 -17.93
N THR A 109 -1.73 21.91 -18.32
CA THR A 109 -1.33 23.11 -17.55
C THR A 109 -2.30 24.29 -17.67
N ASP A 110 -3.07 24.31 -18.74
CA ASP A 110 -4.17 25.24 -19.06
C ASP A 110 -5.48 24.90 -18.31
N VAL A 111 -5.63 23.70 -17.76
CA VAL A 111 -6.81 23.31 -16.99
C VAL A 111 -6.88 24.03 -15.64
N LYS A 112 -7.70 25.07 -15.57
CA LYS A 112 -8.01 25.92 -14.40
C LYS A 112 -8.29 25.08 -13.14
N HIS A 113 -9.31 24.24 -13.19
CA HIS A 113 -9.71 23.37 -12.08
C HIS A 113 -10.29 22.05 -12.59
N ALA A 114 -10.68 21.17 -11.67
CA ALA A 114 -11.36 19.93 -12.05
C ALA A 114 -12.53 19.67 -11.10
N GLU A 115 -13.64 19.22 -11.65
CA GLU A 115 -14.89 18.91 -10.94
C GLU A 115 -15.14 17.40 -10.94
N TYR A 116 -15.98 16.95 -10.01
CA TYR A 116 -16.49 15.58 -10.03
C TYR A 116 -17.80 15.56 -10.81
N GLU A 117 -17.96 14.57 -11.66
CA GLU A 117 -19.22 14.26 -12.36
C GLU A 117 -19.56 12.79 -12.08
N ILE A 118 -20.84 12.45 -11.95
CA ILE A 118 -21.25 11.06 -11.75
C ILE A 118 -21.01 10.28 -13.04
N ASN A 119 -20.27 9.17 -12.95
CA ASN A 119 -20.16 8.22 -14.03
C ASN A 119 -21.31 7.20 -13.90
N GLU A 120 -22.28 7.26 -14.82
CA GLU A 120 -23.51 6.47 -14.74
C GLU A 120 -23.23 4.94 -14.78
N ASP A 121 -22.34 4.46 -15.64
CA ASP A 121 -21.94 3.05 -15.67
C ASP A 121 -21.41 2.58 -14.31
N HIS A 122 -20.47 3.33 -13.73
CA HIS A 122 -19.94 3.02 -12.39
C HIS A 122 -21.01 3.13 -11.31
N LYS A 123 -21.97 4.06 -11.41
CA LYS A 123 -23.09 4.21 -10.49
C LYS A 123 -24.02 3.00 -10.51
N THR A 124 -24.33 2.43 -11.69
CA THR A 124 -25.09 1.16 -11.76
C THR A 124 -24.37 0.04 -11.01
N VAL A 125 -23.05 -0.11 -11.22
CA VAL A 125 -22.22 -1.12 -10.56
C VAL A 125 -22.15 -0.91 -9.04
N ILE A 126 -21.99 0.33 -8.57
CA ILE A 126 -21.97 0.66 -7.13
C ILE A 126 -23.31 0.32 -6.48
N LEU A 127 -24.42 0.72 -7.09
CA LEU A 127 -25.77 0.40 -6.61
C LEU A 127 -26.01 -1.10 -6.58
N ALA A 128 -25.62 -1.83 -7.61
CA ALA A 128 -25.70 -3.29 -7.67
C ALA A 128 -24.82 -3.98 -6.61
N ILE A 129 -23.60 -3.49 -6.36
CA ILE A 129 -22.74 -3.98 -5.27
C ILE A 129 -23.42 -3.80 -3.90
N HIS A 130 -24.07 -2.65 -3.65
CA HIS A 130 -24.80 -2.40 -2.40
C HIS A 130 -26.11 -3.19 -2.30
N LYS A 131 -26.78 -3.52 -3.41
CA LYS A 131 -27.97 -4.39 -3.47
C LYS A 131 -27.64 -5.88 -3.37
N MET A 132 -26.46 -6.30 -3.84
CA MET A 132 -25.98 -7.69 -3.74
C MET A 132 -25.31 -7.97 -2.39
N TYR A 133 -24.61 -6.99 -1.82
CA TYR A 133 -24.58 -6.85 -0.37
C TYR A 133 -26.00 -6.49 0.13
N ASN A 134 -26.29 -6.50 1.43
CA ASN A 134 -27.67 -6.51 1.96
C ASN A 134 -28.53 -7.73 1.58
N ASP A 135 -28.60 -8.18 0.32
CA ASP A 135 -29.19 -9.47 -0.14
C ASP A 135 -28.32 -10.69 0.28
N ASN A 136 -27.70 -10.61 1.45
CA ASN A 136 -26.89 -11.63 2.12
C ASN A 136 -25.66 -12.20 1.37
N HIS A 137 -25.39 -11.88 0.11
CA HIS A 137 -24.12 -12.25 -0.51
C HIS A 137 -22.93 -11.51 0.15
N GLY A 138 -21.78 -12.19 0.22
CA GLY A 138 -20.55 -11.66 0.81
C GLY A 138 -19.59 -11.05 -0.22
N MET A 139 -18.66 -10.20 0.23
CA MET A 139 -17.70 -9.48 -0.63
C MET A 139 -16.91 -10.39 -1.59
N LYS A 140 -16.65 -11.65 -1.21
CA LYS A 140 -16.00 -12.66 -2.06
C LYS A 140 -16.89 -13.14 -3.21
N ALA A 141 -18.18 -13.37 -2.94
CA ALA A 141 -19.14 -13.74 -3.96
C ALA A 141 -19.37 -12.58 -4.95
N ILE A 142 -19.52 -11.35 -4.44
CA ILE A 142 -19.66 -10.14 -5.27
C ILE A 142 -18.44 -9.97 -6.19
N ALA A 143 -17.21 -10.11 -5.65
CA ALA A 143 -15.99 -10.01 -6.44
C ALA A 143 -15.89 -11.09 -7.54
N LYS A 144 -16.23 -12.36 -7.23
CA LYS A 144 -16.31 -13.45 -8.22
C LYS A 144 -17.36 -13.21 -9.29
N THR A 145 -18.52 -12.68 -8.89
CA THR A 145 -19.62 -12.34 -9.80
C THR A 145 -19.22 -11.28 -10.82
N LEU A 146 -18.56 -10.21 -10.37
CA LEU A 146 -18.03 -9.16 -11.25
C LEU A 146 -16.83 -9.60 -12.10
N ASN A 147 -16.12 -10.66 -11.69
CA ASN A 147 -15.07 -11.30 -12.47
C ASN A 147 -15.58 -12.37 -13.44
N GLN A 148 -16.90 -12.55 -13.59
CA GLN A 148 -17.50 -13.56 -14.46
C GLN A 148 -17.11 -15.03 -14.12
N ASP A 149 -16.85 -15.32 -12.83
CA ASP A 149 -16.68 -16.71 -12.35
C ASP A 149 -17.95 -17.53 -12.66
N GLU A 150 -17.83 -18.60 -13.45
CA GLU A 150 -18.96 -19.37 -14.00
C GLU A 150 -19.98 -19.80 -12.92
N LYS A 151 -19.52 -20.12 -11.70
CA LYS A 151 -20.40 -20.50 -10.56
C LYS A 151 -21.26 -19.35 -10.03
N HIS A 152 -21.00 -18.13 -10.48
CA HIS A 152 -21.68 -16.90 -10.09
C HIS A 152 -22.40 -16.23 -11.28
N LYS A 153 -22.41 -16.85 -12.47
CA LYS A 153 -23.00 -16.31 -13.71
C LYS A 153 -24.49 -15.97 -13.58
N ALA A 154 -25.26 -16.79 -12.86
CA ALA A 154 -26.66 -16.48 -12.54
C ALA A 154 -26.81 -15.21 -11.67
N LEU A 155 -25.89 -14.98 -10.73
CA LEU A 155 -25.85 -13.76 -9.93
C LEU A 155 -25.40 -12.56 -10.78
N ASN A 156 -24.49 -12.77 -11.74
CA ASN A 156 -24.08 -11.72 -12.67
C ASN A 156 -25.26 -11.30 -13.56
N LYS A 157 -26.01 -12.26 -14.11
CA LYS A 157 -27.25 -11.98 -14.84
C LYS A 157 -28.28 -11.23 -13.98
N LYS A 158 -28.44 -11.61 -12.70
CA LYS A 158 -29.41 -10.97 -11.77
C LYS A 158 -29.05 -9.53 -11.38
N TYR A 159 -27.80 -9.25 -11.02
CA TYR A 159 -27.40 -7.94 -10.44
C TYR A 159 -26.63 -7.02 -11.41
N PHE A 160 -26.05 -7.58 -12.47
CA PHE A 160 -25.11 -6.90 -13.37
C PHE A 160 -25.44 -7.13 -14.86
N ASN A 161 -26.66 -7.62 -15.17
CA ASN A 161 -27.19 -7.84 -16.52
C ASN A 161 -26.35 -8.75 -17.44
N GLY A 162 -25.47 -9.60 -16.88
CA GLY A 162 -24.54 -10.40 -17.68
C GLY A 162 -23.26 -9.65 -18.09
N LEU A 163 -23.16 -8.35 -17.77
CA LEU A 163 -22.11 -7.47 -18.29
C LEU A 163 -20.82 -7.55 -17.46
N ARG A 164 -19.69 -7.38 -18.16
CA ARG A 164 -18.35 -7.29 -17.57
C ARG A 164 -17.98 -5.83 -17.34
N PHE A 165 -17.60 -5.48 -16.12
CA PHE A 165 -17.24 -4.12 -15.74
C PHE A 165 -15.76 -3.98 -15.40
N ASN A 166 -15.14 -2.90 -15.85
CA ASN A 166 -13.75 -2.58 -15.53
C ASN A 166 -13.58 -2.28 -14.03
N SER A 167 -12.54 -2.83 -13.43
CA SER A 167 -12.28 -2.62 -12.00
C SER A 167 -11.78 -1.20 -11.71
N PRO A 168 -11.89 -0.68 -10.47
CA PRO A 168 -11.30 0.59 -10.05
C PRO A 168 -9.77 0.74 -10.28
N ALA A 169 -9.05 -0.37 -10.50
CA ALA A 169 -7.61 -0.35 -10.80
C ALA A 169 -7.31 -0.30 -12.32
N TYR A 170 -8.32 -0.42 -13.17
CA TYR A 170 -8.18 -0.44 -14.63
C TYR A 170 -7.60 0.88 -15.16
N GLY A 171 -6.66 0.75 -16.10
CA GLY A 171 -5.89 1.84 -16.70
C GLY A 171 -5.12 2.73 -15.70
N THR A 172 -4.95 2.28 -14.45
CA THR A 172 -3.92 2.85 -13.56
C THR A 172 -2.56 2.25 -13.92
N LYS A 173 -1.45 2.82 -13.41
CA LYS A 173 -0.09 2.25 -13.54
C LYS A 173 0.05 0.77 -13.13
N LYS A 174 -0.95 0.18 -12.46
CA LYS A 174 -0.96 -1.24 -12.09
C LYS A 174 -1.52 -2.16 -13.18
N GLY A 175 -2.22 -1.66 -14.20
CA GLY A 175 -2.83 -2.45 -15.28
C GLY A 175 -3.95 -3.44 -14.87
N ILE A 176 -4.18 -3.62 -13.57
CA ILE A 176 -5.09 -4.65 -13.03
C ILE A 176 -6.54 -4.42 -13.45
N ASN A 177 -7.13 -5.40 -14.13
CA ASN A 177 -8.55 -5.42 -14.45
C ASN A 177 -9.32 -6.59 -13.81
N TYR A 178 -9.27 -6.67 -12.48
CA TYR A 178 -10.07 -7.63 -11.73
C TYR A 178 -10.66 -7.02 -10.44
N TRP A 179 -11.78 -7.57 -10.04
CA TRP A 179 -12.44 -7.29 -8.78
C TRP A 179 -11.87 -8.16 -7.66
N SER A 180 -11.88 -7.63 -6.45
CA SER A 180 -11.36 -8.33 -5.28
C SER A 180 -12.17 -7.98 -4.02
N PRO A 181 -12.21 -8.83 -2.99
CA PRO A 181 -13.00 -8.55 -1.79
C PRO A 181 -12.63 -7.23 -1.10
N SER A 182 -11.36 -6.81 -1.17
CA SER A 182 -10.91 -5.51 -0.64
C SER A 182 -11.32 -4.32 -1.52
N THR A 183 -11.45 -4.51 -2.83
CA THR A 183 -12.08 -3.54 -3.75
C THR A 183 -13.55 -3.34 -3.38
N ILE A 184 -14.30 -4.45 -3.22
CA ILE A 184 -15.72 -4.41 -2.85
C ILE A 184 -15.89 -3.76 -1.47
N ARG A 185 -15.06 -4.12 -0.47
CA ARG A 185 -15.07 -3.47 0.85
C ARG A 185 -14.90 -1.95 0.75
N LYS A 186 -13.93 -1.48 -0.04
CA LYS A 186 -13.68 -0.05 -0.23
C LYS A 186 -14.88 0.68 -0.84
N ILE A 187 -15.61 0.04 -1.76
CA ILE A 187 -16.85 0.61 -2.32
C ILE A 187 -17.93 0.69 -1.24
N LEU A 188 -18.18 -0.41 -0.54
CA LEU A 188 -19.19 -0.49 0.53
C LEU A 188 -18.95 0.47 1.70
N THR A 189 -17.73 0.97 1.90
CA THR A 189 -17.36 1.92 2.97
C THR A 189 -16.94 3.30 2.46
N ASN A 190 -17.18 3.67 1.20
CA ASN A 190 -16.83 4.99 0.68
C ASN A 190 -17.98 5.98 0.84
N GLU A 191 -17.94 6.76 1.93
CA GLU A 191 -18.96 7.77 2.27
C GLU A 191 -19.18 8.83 1.17
N ARG A 192 -18.24 9.01 0.24
CA ARG A 192 -18.41 9.90 -0.92
C ARG A 192 -19.70 9.63 -1.69
N TYR A 193 -20.08 8.37 -1.81
CA TYR A 193 -21.29 7.97 -2.52
C TYR A 193 -22.60 8.46 -1.89
N THR A 194 -22.57 8.94 -0.63
CA THR A 194 -23.71 9.58 0.04
C THR A 194 -23.89 11.07 -0.31
N GLY A 195 -23.01 11.63 -1.15
CA GLY A 195 -22.97 13.07 -1.45
C GLY A 195 -22.20 13.88 -0.39
N LYS A 196 -21.14 13.29 0.19
CA LYS A 196 -20.27 13.94 1.18
C LYS A 196 -18.81 13.73 0.80
N ILE A 197 -18.10 14.77 0.36
CA ILE A 197 -16.68 14.65 -0.02
C ILE A 197 -15.81 14.62 1.26
N PRO A 198 -15.07 13.54 1.58
CA PRO A 198 -14.13 13.54 2.69
C PRO A 198 -12.79 14.20 2.32
N TRP A 199 -12.21 14.94 3.28
CA TRP A 199 -10.86 15.50 3.22
C TRP A 199 -10.13 15.35 4.57
N GLY A 200 -8.80 15.50 4.58
CA GLY A 200 -8.00 15.51 5.82
C GLY A 200 -7.74 14.15 6.49
N GLN A 201 -8.42 13.06 6.10
CA GLN A 201 -8.32 11.74 6.77
C GLN A 201 -6.89 11.18 6.94
N TYR A 202 -5.93 11.61 6.11
CA TYR A 202 -4.54 11.20 6.22
C TYR A 202 -3.57 12.34 5.87
N ARG A 203 -2.51 12.48 6.66
CA ARG A 203 -1.33 13.30 6.32
C ARG A 203 -0.13 12.43 5.95
N LYS A 204 0.81 13.02 5.21
CA LYS A 204 2.17 12.49 5.08
C LYS A 204 2.92 12.78 6.39
N GLY A 205 3.83 11.90 6.76
CA GLY A 205 4.81 12.12 7.82
C GLY A 205 6.07 11.31 7.54
N TYR A 206 7.06 11.42 8.41
CA TYR A 206 8.30 10.65 8.34
C TYR A 206 8.51 9.87 9.64
N LYS A 207 9.17 8.72 9.54
CA LYS A 207 9.60 7.92 10.69
C LYS A 207 10.83 7.11 10.29
N GLY A 208 12.01 7.48 10.82
CA GLY A 208 13.32 6.89 10.46
C GLY A 208 13.59 6.97 8.96
N GLY A 209 13.80 8.19 8.45
CA GLY A 209 13.97 8.52 7.03
C GLY A 209 12.78 8.21 6.08
N THR A 210 11.82 7.38 6.52
CA THR A 210 10.83 6.75 5.64
C THR A 210 9.52 7.52 5.61
N LYS A 211 9.01 7.78 4.39
CA LYS A 211 7.69 8.40 4.17
C LYS A 211 6.57 7.48 4.66
N THR A 212 5.84 7.92 5.67
CA THR A 212 4.67 7.23 6.23
C THR A 212 3.38 7.99 5.96
N ARG A 213 2.25 7.28 6.07
CA ARG A 213 0.90 7.83 5.92
C ARG A 213 0.20 7.75 7.27
N ILE A 214 0.09 8.88 7.95
CA ILE A 214 -0.49 8.99 9.30
C ILE A 214 -2.00 9.24 9.13
N LYS A 215 -2.83 8.42 9.78
CA LYS A 215 -4.28 8.64 9.84
C LYS A 215 -4.57 9.78 10.82
N GLN A 216 -5.40 10.74 10.43
CA GLN A 216 -5.86 11.82 11.32
C GLN A 216 -7.14 11.37 12.05
N ALA A 217 -7.37 11.91 13.25
CA ALA A 217 -8.59 11.65 14.01
C ALA A 217 -9.78 12.40 13.39
N GLU A 218 -9.57 13.67 13.07
CA GLU A 218 -10.54 14.54 12.41
C GLU A 218 -10.54 14.32 10.88
N VAL A 219 -11.74 14.35 10.31
CA VAL A 219 -12.00 14.24 8.87
C VAL A 219 -13.04 15.30 8.53
N GLN A 220 -12.69 16.24 7.65
CA GLN A 220 -13.63 17.25 7.17
C GLN A 220 -14.52 16.66 6.07
N TYR A 221 -15.77 17.12 5.98
CA TYR A 221 -16.72 16.69 4.96
C TYR A 221 -17.41 17.89 4.31
N LEU A 222 -17.35 17.99 2.98
CA LEU A 222 -18.15 18.94 2.21
C LEU A 222 -19.43 18.26 1.72
N ALA A 223 -20.59 18.85 2.01
CA ALA A 223 -21.87 18.41 1.48
C ALA A 223 -21.97 18.73 -0.02
N LYS A 224 -22.22 17.69 -0.82
CA LYS A 224 -22.39 17.72 -2.27
C LYS A 224 -23.51 16.75 -2.68
N PRO A 225 -24.79 17.06 -2.37
CA PRO A 225 -25.92 16.16 -2.60
C PRO A 225 -26.12 15.83 -4.09
N GLU A 226 -25.73 16.72 -5.00
CA GLU A 226 -25.75 16.50 -6.45
C GLU A 226 -24.78 15.39 -6.91
N LEU A 227 -23.79 15.05 -6.09
CA LEU A 227 -22.83 13.97 -6.32
C LEU A 227 -23.23 12.66 -5.61
N ARG A 228 -24.46 12.54 -5.08
CA ARG A 228 -24.93 11.33 -4.41
C ARG A 228 -25.18 10.20 -5.42
N ILE A 229 -24.50 9.08 -5.23
CA ILE A 229 -24.68 7.84 -6.00
C ILE A 229 -25.64 6.87 -5.29
N ILE A 230 -25.62 6.83 -3.96
CA ILE A 230 -26.37 5.87 -3.14
C ILE A 230 -27.44 6.60 -2.31
N PRO A 231 -28.73 6.19 -2.41
CA PRO A 231 -29.79 6.67 -1.51
C PRO A 231 -29.50 6.33 -0.04
N GLN A 232 -29.81 7.25 0.86
CA GLN A 232 -29.45 7.16 2.29
C GLN A 232 -29.91 5.82 2.93
N ALA A 233 -31.15 5.40 2.71
CA ALA A 233 -31.67 4.12 3.23
C ALA A 233 -30.87 2.88 2.77
N LEU A 234 -30.35 2.86 1.54
CA LEU A 234 -29.51 1.76 1.02
C LEU A 234 -28.12 1.78 1.66
N TRP A 235 -27.58 2.98 1.89
CA TRP A 235 -26.32 3.16 2.62
C TRP A 235 -26.44 2.68 4.07
N ASP A 236 -27.49 3.08 4.78
CA ASP A 236 -27.68 2.76 6.20
C ASP A 236 -27.90 1.25 6.40
N LYS A 237 -28.69 0.60 5.54
CA LYS A 237 -28.83 -0.88 5.51
C LYS A 237 -27.45 -1.56 5.34
N THR A 238 -26.60 -1.01 4.48
CA THR A 238 -25.22 -1.49 4.25
C THR A 238 -24.35 -1.32 5.50
N GLN A 239 -24.31 -0.14 6.10
CA GLN A 239 -23.47 0.12 7.27
C GLN A 239 -23.94 -0.66 8.50
N LYS A 240 -25.25 -0.83 8.68
CA LYS A 240 -25.83 -1.70 9.70
C LYS A 240 -25.33 -3.14 9.52
N ARG A 241 -25.49 -3.73 8.33
CA ARG A 241 -25.01 -5.09 8.04
C ARG A 241 -23.49 -5.22 8.19
N LEU A 242 -22.70 -4.23 7.77
CA LEU A 242 -21.25 -4.22 7.97
C LEU A 242 -20.88 -4.24 9.46
N THR A 243 -21.57 -3.44 10.28
CA THR A 243 -21.36 -3.34 11.72
C THR A 243 -21.76 -4.63 12.44
N GLU A 244 -22.91 -5.22 12.10
CA GLU A 244 -23.35 -6.52 12.60
C GLU A 244 -22.36 -7.64 12.22
N CYS A 245 -21.91 -7.67 10.97
CA CYS A 245 -20.87 -8.60 10.53
C CYS A 245 -19.54 -8.38 11.28
N GLN A 246 -19.22 -7.14 11.68
CA GLN A 246 -18.03 -6.83 12.46
C GLN A 246 -18.15 -7.26 13.92
N LYS A 247 -19.35 -7.18 14.53
CA LYS A 247 -19.64 -7.66 15.89
C LYS A 247 -19.50 -9.19 16.03
N LYS A 248 -19.71 -9.95 14.93
CA LYS A 248 -19.53 -11.41 14.91
C LYS A 248 -18.06 -11.87 15.01
N TYR A 249 -17.09 -10.97 14.83
CA TYR A 249 -15.68 -11.28 15.11
C TYR A 249 -15.37 -10.95 16.57
N ILE A 250 -14.99 -11.98 17.33
CA ILE A 250 -14.52 -11.84 18.71
C ILE A 250 -13.42 -10.76 18.75
N ARG A 251 -13.48 -9.89 19.75
CA ARG A 251 -12.44 -8.91 20.07
C ARG A 251 -11.87 -9.22 21.45
N SER A 252 -10.59 -8.90 21.65
CA SER A 252 -10.04 -8.87 23.00
C SER A 252 -10.58 -7.64 23.75
N THR A 253 -10.39 -7.63 25.08
CA THR A 253 -10.75 -6.52 25.96
C THR A 253 -10.15 -5.19 25.48
N ASP A 254 -8.92 -5.20 24.94
CA ASP A 254 -8.25 -4.05 24.30
C ASP A 254 -8.87 -3.57 22.97
N GLY A 255 -10.03 -4.10 22.55
CA GLY A 255 -10.70 -3.74 21.29
C GLY A 255 -10.03 -4.25 20.00
N LYS A 256 -8.93 -5.00 20.09
CA LYS A 256 -8.29 -5.68 18.95
C LYS A 256 -9.19 -6.84 18.49
N LEU A 257 -9.29 -7.11 17.18
CA LEU A 257 -9.85 -8.38 16.72
C LEU A 257 -9.02 -9.54 17.29
N TRP A 258 -9.66 -10.64 17.68
CA TRP A 258 -8.97 -11.92 17.86
C TRP A 258 -8.36 -12.34 16.51
N GLY A 259 -7.04 -12.12 16.40
CA GLY A 259 -6.25 -12.16 15.17
C GLY A 259 -6.21 -10.80 14.45
N ASN A 260 -5.06 -10.12 14.29
CA ASN A 260 -3.68 -10.34 14.79
C ASN A 260 -2.93 -9.01 14.62
N PRO A 261 -2.07 -8.58 15.58
CA PRO A 261 -0.93 -7.73 15.23
C PRO A 261 0.37 -8.15 15.94
N GLY A 262 1.13 -9.07 15.35
CA GLY A 262 2.53 -9.31 15.74
C GLY A 262 3.06 -10.73 15.48
N ILE A 263 2.20 -11.74 15.41
CA ILE A 263 2.64 -13.14 15.40
C ILE A 263 3.09 -13.54 13.98
N ARG A 264 4.29 -14.13 13.87
CA ARG A 264 4.82 -14.82 12.68
C ARG A 264 3.76 -15.80 12.16
N SER A 265 3.64 -16.00 10.85
CA SER A 265 2.63 -16.96 10.37
C SER A 265 2.94 -18.37 10.87
N ASN A 266 1.95 -19.06 11.45
CA ASN A 266 2.06 -20.45 11.93
C ASN A 266 2.20 -21.49 10.80
N TYR A 267 2.54 -21.06 9.58
CA TYR A 267 2.54 -21.84 8.34
C TYR A 267 3.78 -21.50 7.53
N LEU A 268 4.64 -22.50 7.33
CA LEU A 268 5.97 -22.38 6.75
C LEU A 268 5.99 -21.56 5.45
N LEU A 269 5.03 -21.82 4.56
CA LEU A 269 5.04 -21.32 3.19
C LEU A 269 4.28 -19.99 3.00
N THR A 270 3.73 -19.42 4.08
CA THR A 270 3.04 -18.11 3.98
C THR A 270 4.03 -17.04 3.55
N SER A 271 3.64 -16.25 2.53
CA SER A 271 4.43 -15.19 1.88
C SER A 271 5.65 -15.65 1.06
N LEU A 272 6.16 -16.87 1.29
CA LEU A 272 7.20 -17.49 0.48
C LEU A 272 6.63 -18.13 -0.80
N ALA A 273 5.67 -19.05 -0.68
CA ALA A 273 5.18 -19.80 -1.83
C ALA A 273 4.36 -18.93 -2.81
N LYS A 274 4.65 -19.12 -4.11
CA LYS A 274 4.01 -18.42 -5.23
C LYS A 274 3.24 -19.40 -6.11
N CYS A 275 2.13 -18.94 -6.67
CA CYS A 275 1.37 -19.66 -7.68
C CYS A 275 2.10 -19.52 -9.02
N SER A 276 2.52 -20.65 -9.61
CA SER A 276 3.18 -20.69 -10.93
C SER A 276 2.36 -20.03 -12.04
N ILE A 277 1.02 -20.18 -12.03
CA ILE A 277 0.13 -19.68 -13.08
C ILE A 277 -0.05 -18.14 -13.05
N CYS A 278 -0.06 -17.51 -11.87
CA CYS A 278 -0.41 -16.08 -11.77
C CYS A 278 0.53 -15.24 -10.88
N GLY A 279 1.69 -15.78 -10.49
CA GLY A 279 2.69 -15.13 -9.63
C GLY A 279 2.22 -14.77 -8.20
N SER A 280 0.97 -15.05 -7.85
CA SER A 280 0.40 -14.60 -6.58
C SER A 280 0.82 -15.46 -5.39
N ASN A 281 0.77 -14.90 -4.18
CA ASN A 281 1.03 -15.67 -2.97
C ASN A 281 0.06 -16.85 -2.85
N ILE A 282 0.60 -18.01 -2.50
CA ILE A 282 -0.15 -19.12 -1.94
C ILE A 282 -0.55 -18.76 -0.50
N SER A 283 -1.75 -19.17 -0.11
CA SER A 283 -2.33 -18.88 1.20
C SER A 283 -2.98 -20.12 1.77
N VAL A 284 -3.03 -20.24 3.10
CA VAL A 284 -3.76 -21.32 3.77
C VAL A 284 -5.27 -21.06 3.69
N LEU A 285 -6.02 -22.10 3.32
CA LEU A 285 -7.45 -22.09 3.03
C LEU A 285 -8.16 -23.21 3.82
N GLY A 286 -9.35 -22.89 4.34
CA GLY A 286 -10.22 -23.86 5.03
C GLY A 286 -9.67 -24.35 6.38
N GLY A 287 -10.22 -25.47 6.85
CA GLY A 287 -9.81 -26.17 8.07
C GLY A 287 -10.16 -25.48 9.39
N LYS A 288 -10.37 -26.27 10.44
CA LYS A 288 -10.48 -25.78 11.82
C LYS A 288 -9.06 -25.78 12.44
N ASP A 289 -8.43 -26.94 12.44
CA ASP A 289 -7.08 -27.29 12.88
C ASP A 289 -6.00 -27.16 11.78
N LYS A 290 -4.75 -27.60 12.05
CA LYS A 290 -3.62 -27.59 11.08
C LYS A 290 -3.73 -28.67 10.00
N ASN A 291 -4.32 -29.82 10.30
CA ASN A 291 -4.35 -31.00 9.42
C ASN A 291 -5.48 -30.91 8.37
N SER A 292 -6.58 -30.24 8.71
CA SER A 292 -7.67 -29.93 7.79
C SER A 292 -7.44 -28.68 6.91
N ARG A 293 -6.33 -27.96 7.13
CA ARG A 293 -5.92 -26.77 6.36
C ARG A 293 -5.18 -27.15 5.09
N LYS A 294 -5.40 -26.38 4.02
CA LYS A 294 -4.77 -26.60 2.72
C LYS A 294 -4.12 -25.33 2.17
N TYR A 295 -2.93 -25.45 1.60
CA TYR A 295 -2.32 -24.39 0.79
C TYR A 295 -3.03 -24.28 -0.56
N GLY A 296 -3.38 -23.07 -1.01
CA GLY A 296 -3.94 -22.85 -2.34
C GLY A 296 -3.79 -21.41 -2.85
N CYS A 297 -4.01 -21.21 -4.15
CA CYS A 297 -3.86 -19.91 -4.79
C CYS A 297 -4.80 -18.85 -4.20
N SER A 298 -4.23 -17.79 -3.62
CA SER A 298 -5.01 -16.69 -3.01
C SER A 298 -5.88 -15.96 -4.04
N HIS A 299 -5.44 -15.86 -5.29
CA HIS A 299 -6.17 -15.15 -6.35
C HIS A 299 -7.38 -15.97 -6.82
N HIS A 300 -7.19 -17.24 -7.18
CA HIS A 300 -8.28 -18.15 -7.51
C HIS A 300 -9.35 -18.20 -6.39
N HIS A 301 -8.93 -18.41 -5.14
CA HIS A 301 -9.85 -18.53 -4.01
C HIS A 301 -10.73 -17.27 -3.82
N ASN A 302 -10.12 -16.09 -3.91
CA ASN A 302 -10.78 -14.82 -3.59
C ASN A 302 -11.45 -14.12 -4.78
N ARG A 303 -11.10 -14.50 -6.02
CA ARG A 303 -11.47 -13.74 -7.23
C ARG A 303 -12.04 -14.58 -8.36
N GLY A 304 -11.80 -15.89 -8.39
CA GLY A 304 -12.40 -16.82 -9.35
C GLY A 304 -11.44 -17.41 -10.38
N THR A 305 -11.96 -18.38 -11.13
CA THR A 305 -11.21 -19.11 -12.17
C THR A 305 -10.68 -18.18 -13.25
N GLU A 306 -11.49 -17.21 -13.69
CA GLU A 306 -11.13 -16.17 -14.68
C GLU A 306 -9.89 -15.36 -14.33
N ILE A 307 -9.50 -15.31 -13.05
CA ILE A 307 -8.31 -14.58 -12.60
C ILE A 307 -7.12 -15.51 -12.35
N CYS A 308 -7.37 -16.80 -12.13
CA CYS A 308 -6.34 -17.84 -12.05
C CYS A 308 -7.02 -19.22 -12.09
N ALA A 309 -6.64 -20.05 -13.07
CA ALA A 309 -7.13 -21.42 -13.19
C ALA A 309 -6.66 -22.37 -12.05
N ASN A 310 -5.65 -21.96 -11.26
CA ASN A 310 -5.10 -22.79 -10.18
C ASN A 310 -6.10 -22.98 -9.02
N ASN A 311 -6.91 -24.02 -9.14
CA ASN A 311 -7.85 -24.48 -8.12
C ASN A 311 -7.23 -25.50 -7.13
N HIS A 312 -5.97 -25.88 -7.34
CA HIS A 312 -5.29 -26.93 -6.56
C HIS A 312 -5.17 -26.55 -5.08
N ARG A 313 -5.28 -27.56 -4.21
CA ARG A 313 -5.21 -27.42 -2.76
C ARG A 313 -4.39 -28.54 -2.14
N ALA A 314 -3.12 -28.26 -1.88
CA ALA A 314 -2.20 -29.17 -1.21
C ALA A 314 -2.48 -29.20 0.31
N SER A 315 -2.32 -30.37 0.94
CA SER A 315 -2.38 -30.51 2.40
C SER A 315 -1.28 -29.67 3.06
N VAL A 316 -1.58 -28.94 4.15
CA VAL A 316 -0.54 -28.15 4.85
C VAL A 316 0.55 -29.05 5.44
N PRO A 317 0.26 -30.10 6.24
CA PRO A 317 1.30 -31.01 6.75
C PRO A 317 2.21 -31.59 5.66
N THR A 318 1.64 -32.20 4.63
CA THR A 318 2.40 -32.84 3.52
C THR A 318 3.27 -31.85 2.73
N MET A 319 2.85 -30.59 2.63
CA MET A 319 3.62 -29.58 1.91
C MET A 319 4.68 -28.90 2.79
N ASP A 320 4.40 -28.71 4.08
CA ASP A 320 5.39 -28.27 5.07
C ASP A 320 6.53 -29.33 5.13
N GLU A 321 6.17 -30.61 5.29
CA GLU A 321 7.09 -31.75 5.36
C GLU A 321 8.00 -31.83 4.13
N ARG A 322 7.44 -31.90 2.92
CA ARG A 322 8.22 -31.94 1.67
C ARG A 322 9.21 -30.78 1.51
N VAL A 323 8.87 -29.59 2.01
CA VAL A 323 9.79 -28.44 1.94
C VAL A 323 10.87 -28.54 3.02
N ILE A 324 10.56 -29.05 4.21
CA ILE A 324 11.55 -29.31 5.25
C ILE A 324 12.55 -30.37 4.78
N THR A 325 12.07 -31.51 4.25
CA THR A 325 12.92 -32.58 3.68
C THR A 325 13.83 -32.04 2.58
N ALA A 326 13.30 -31.25 1.63
CA ALA A 326 14.11 -30.66 0.57
C ALA A 326 15.18 -29.67 1.09
N ILE A 327 14.90 -28.93 2.17
CA ILE A 327 15.90 -28.06 2.81
C ILE A 327 16.97 -28.91 3.51
N ASP A 328 16.59 -29.98 4.19
CA ASP A 328 17.50 -30.88 4.89
C ASP A 328 18.48 -31.55 3.91
N GLU A 329 17.94 -32.16 2.85
CA GLU A 329 18.71 -32.86 1.82
C GLU A 329 19.58 -31.95 0.95
N GLN A 330 19.10 -30.74 0.58
CA GLN A 330 19.73 -29.90 -0.45
C GLN A 330 20.41 -28.64 0.06
N VAL A 331 20.15 -28.21 1.31
CA VAL A 331 20.70 -26.97 1.87
C VAL A 331 21.49 -27.24 3.15
N LEU A 332 21.08 -28.20 3.96
CA LEU A 332 21.76 -28.58 5.22
C LEU A 332 22.75 -29.75 5.05
N ASN A 333 23.05 -30.14 3.80
CA ASN A 333 24.14 -31.06 3.48
C ASN A 333 25.46 -30.56 4.12
N PRO A 334 26.21 -31.40 4.87
CA PRO A 334 27.45 -31.03 5.53
C PRO A 334 28.47 -30.28 4.67
N GLU A 335 28.60 -30.62 3.39
CA GLU A 335 29.53 -29.94 2.46
C GLU A 335 29.11 -28.49 2.19
N ILE A 336 27.81 -28.27 1.95
CA ILE A 336 27.23 -26.94 1.72
C ILE A 336 27.30 -26.10 3.00
N VAL A 337 27.07 -26.73 4.16
CA VAL A 337 27.18 -26.07 5.47
C VAL A 337 28.63 -25.68 5.75
N SER A 338 29.62 -26.55 5.51
CA SER A 338 31.04 -26.22 5.67
C SER A 338 31.42 -25.04 4.76
N TYR A 339 31.11 -25.13 3.46
CA TYR A 339 31.38 -24.05 2.51
C TYR A 339 30.73 -22.72 2.91
N ALA A 340 29.51 -22.75 3.43
CA ALA A 340 28.82 -21.54 3.93
C ALA A 340 29.48 -20.97 5.18
N VAL A 341 29.97 -21.82 6.10
CA VAL A 341 30.74 -21.41 7.28
C VAL A 341 32.08 -20.81 6.87
N ASP A 342 32.83 -21.45 5.97
CA ASP A 342 34.12 -20.96 5.47
C ASP A 342 33.98 -19.60 4.78
N LEU A 343 32.95 -19.45 3.92
CA LEU A 343 32.62 -18.17 3.28
C LEU A 343 32.21 -17.10 4.31
N ALA A 344 31.50 -17.47 5.38
CA ALA A 344 31.14 -16.54 6.45
C ALA A 344 32.37 -16.12 7.27
N LEU A 345 33.28 -17.05 7.58
CA LEU A 345 34.55 -16.78 8.24
C LEU A 345 35.45 -15.88 7.39
N HIS A 346 35.54 -16.12 6.07
CA HIS A 346 36.26 -15.25 5.14
C HIS A 346 35.72 -13.83 5.17
N LYS A 347 34.40 -13.66 5.01
CA LYS A 347 33.74 -12.33 5.06
C LYS A 347 33.90 -11.64 6.42
N LEU A 348 33.93 -12.40 7.52
CA LEU A 348 34.23 -11.86 8.85
C LEU A 348 35.69 -11.43 8.98
N ALA A 349 36.64 -12.16 8.39
CA ALA A 349 38.05 -11.80 8.35
C ALA A 349 38.31 -10.54 7.50
N GLU A 350 37.73 -10.46 6.30
CA GLU A 350 37.76 -9.25 5.46
C GLU A 350 37.18 -8.04 6.20
N ARG A 351 36.02 -8.21 6.85
CA ARG A 351 35.38 -7.13 7.60
C ARG A 351 36.18 -6.71 8.85
N ARG A 352 36.88 -7.65 9.50
CA ARG A 352 37.83 -7.34 10.59
C ARG A 352 39.06 -6.58 10.09
N LYS A 353 39.58 -6.91 8.89
CA LYS A 353 40.66 -6.15 8.24
C LYS A 353 40.21 -4.72 7.90
N ALA A 354 38.97 -4.55 7.43
CA ALA A 354 38.40 -3.24 7.09
C ALA A 354 38.04 -2.38 8.33
N GLU A 355 37.58 -2.98 9.44
CA GLU A 355 37.12 -2.27 10.64
C GLU A 355 37.82 -2.77 11.94
N PRO A 356 39.16 -2.65 12.07
CA PRO A 356 39.92 -3.34 13.12
C PRO A 356 39.56 -2.93 14.56
N LYS A 357 39.04 -1.72 14.77
CA LYS A 357 38.64 -1.21 16.11
C LYS A 357 37.25 -1.69 16.56
N ARG A 358 36.43 -2.27 15.67
CA ARG A 358 35.03 -2.62 15.94
C ARG A 358 34.81 -3.68 17.02
N PRO A 359 35.62 -4.75 17.16
CA PRO A 359 35.46 -5.74 18.23
C PRO A 359 35.59 -5.11 19.62
N ALA A 360 36.61 -4.27 19.85
CA ALA A 360 36.83 -3.58 21.12
C ALA A 360 35.68 -2.61 21.48
N ILE A 361 35.04 -1.99 20.48
CA ILE A 361 33.85 -1.15 20.69
C ILE A 361 32.65 -2.01 21.16
N ILE A 362 32.44 -3.18 20.56
CA ILE A 362 31.36 -4.11 20.94
C ILE A 362 31.60 -4.70 22.34
N GLU A 363 32.84 -5.04 22.70
CA GLU A 363 33.16 -5.52 24.06
C GLU A 363 32.97 -4.43 25.12
N ARG A 364 33.40 -3.19 24.85
CA ARG A 364 33.12 -2.05 25.73
C ARG A 364 31.62 -1.82 25.90
N ALA A 365 30.84 -1.92 24.84
CA ALA A 365 29.38 -1.80 24.89
C ALA A 365 28.69 -2.97 25.62
N LYS A 366 29.30 -4.16 25.67
CA LYS A 366 28.81 -5.29 26.46
C LYS A 366 29.17 -5.20 27.95
N LYS A 367 30.31 -4.60 28.30
CA LYS A 367 30.75 -4.36 29.69
C LYS A 367 30.10 -3.12 30.34
N ALA A 368 29.39 -2.31 29.57
CA ALA A 368 28.63 -1.13 30.02
C ALA A 368 27.13 -1.43 30.24
N LYS A 369 26.78 -2.71 30.38
CA LYS A 369 25.49 -3.23 30.82
C LYS A 369 25.72 -4.17 31.99
#